data_AF-A0A4Y2MXC3-F1
#
_entry.id   AF-A0A4Y2MXC3-F1
#
_cell.length_a   1.000
_cell.length_b   1.000
_cell.length_c   1.000
_cell.angle_alpha   90.00
_cell.angle_beta   90.00
_cell.angle_gamma   90.00
#
_symmetry.space_group_name_H-M   'P 1'
#
loop_
_entity.id
_entity.type
_entity.pdbx_description
1 polymer ?
#
loop_
_entity_poly.entity_id
_entity_poly.type
_entity_poly.pdbx_seq_one_letter_code
_entity_poly.pdbx_strand_id
1 'polypeptide(L)'
;MGILAKVKSRPHVIAKFHNINGSSMWTPVHLRTATININGAVKCSSQWLQTVRLLFTSFREPTYDEIGYDYNKSQHNQLVYVGLSRVKTLEGLYLTNDKNDYTFHHAKGTTAPKTKEINDEYLRLDRLPLKTLVSQAIRFIAIQDDSGNSTC
;
A
#
# COMPACT_ATOMS: atom_id res chain seq x y z
N MET A 1 -41.35 3.47 -24.76
CA MET A 1 -40.60 3.05 -23.56
C MET A 1 -39.41 3.96 -23.17
N GLY A 2 -39.18 5.11 -23.82
CA GLY A 2 -37.96 5.93 -23.59
C GLY A 2 -38.10 7.19 -22.70
N ILE A 3 -39.27 7.44 -22.10
CA ILE A 3 -39.54 8.71 -21.36
C ILE A 3 -39.37 8.55 -19.84
N LEU A 4 -39.48 7.33 -19.31
CA LEU A 4 -39.40 7.05 -17.86
C LEU A 4 -37.96 6.98 -17.31
N ALA A 5 -36.95 6.88 -18.18
CA ALA A 5 -35.53 6.77 -17.79
C ALA A 5 -34.80 8.12 -17.70
N LYS A 6 -35.52 9.23 -17.52
CA LYS A 6 -34.93 10.58 -17.42
C LYS A 6 -35.08 11.19 -16.04
N VAL A 7 -35.00 10.38 -14.99
CA VAL A 7 -34.80 10.90 -13.63
C VAL A 7 -33.29 11.01 -13.41
N LYS A 8 -32.72 12.19 -13.72
CA LYS A 8 -31.39 12.55 -13.22
C LYS A 8 -31.43 12.44 -11.70
N SER A 9 -30.54 11.63 -11.11
CA SER A 9 -30.40 11.52 -9.67
C SER A 9 -30.35 12.92 -9.05
N ARG A 10 -31.33 13.24 -8.20
CA ARG A 10 -31.29 14.48 -7.43
C ARG A 10 -30.56 14.19 -6.13
N PRO A 11 -29.58 15.03 -5.72
CA PRO A 11 -28.95 14.86 -4.41
C PRO A 11 -30.03 14.94 -3.33
N HIS A 12 -30.10 13.92 -2.48
CA HIS A 12 -31.10 13.84 -1.40
C HIS A 12 -30.88 14.92 -0.34
N VAL A 13 -29.65 15.44 -0.26
CA VAL A 13 -29.25 16.52 0.65
C VAL A 13 -28.40 17.53 -0.13
N ILE A 14 -28.88 18.77 -0.21
CA ILE A 14 -28.09 19.92 -0.66
C ILE A 14 -27.68 20.67 0.60
N ALA A 15 -26.50 20.34 1.13
CA ALA A 15 -25.98 21.05 2.28
C ALA A 15 -25.54 22.46 1.83
N LYS A 16 -26.12 23.49 2.44
CA LYS A 16 -25.69 24.88 2.20
C LYS A 16 -24.31 25.07 2.82
N PHE A 17 -23.34 25.49 2.01
CA PHE A 17 -21.92 25.63 2.38
C PHE A 17 -21.68 26.40 3.70
N HIS A 18 -22.52 27.38 4.01
CA HIS A 18 -22.42 28.19 5.23
C HIS A 18 -22.79 27.47 6.53
N ASN A 19 -23.46 26.31 6.47
CA ASN A 19 -23.89 25.56 7.67
C ASN A 19 -22.88 24.51 8.15
N ILE A 20 -21.79 24.29 7.40
CA ILE A 20 -20.77 23.27 7.70
C ILE A 20 -19.46 23.91 8.21
N ASN A 21 -19.33 25.23 8.06
CA ASN A 21 -18.13 26.02 8.37
C ASN A 21 -17.72 26.07 9.86
N GLY A 22 -18.53 25.50 10.77
CA GLY A 22 -18.22 25.43 12.20
C GLY A 22 -17.47 24.18 12.64
N SER A 23 -17.28 23.19 11.76
CA SER A 23 -16.63 21.93 12.10
C SER A 23 -15.34 21.76 11.31
N SER A 24 -14.19 21.75 12.01
CA SER A 24 -12.84 21.51 11.48
C SER A 24 -12.66 20.18 10.73
N MET A 25 -13.69 19.32 10.67
CA MET A 25 -13.62 17.98 10.11
C MET A 25 -14.16 17.87 8.67
N TRP A 26 -14.70 18.93 8.08
CA TRP A 26 -15.34 18.86 6.76
C TRP A 26 -14.58 19.66 5.72
N THR A 27 -14.11 18.98 4.66
CA THR A 27 -13.56 19.62 3.46
C THR A 27 -14.48 19.39 2.26
N PRO A 28 -14.93 20.44 1.56
CA PRO A 28 -15.76 20.30 0.38
C PRO A 28 -14.99 19.63 -0.76
N VAL A 29 -15.58 18.57 -1.35
CA VAL A 29 -15.02 17.92 -2.54
C VAL A 29 -15.46 18.70 -3.78
N HIS A 30 -14.52 19.38 -4.43
CA HIS A 30 -14.77 20.11 -5.67
C HIS A 30 -14.42 19.25 -6.90
N LEU A 31 -15.27 19.33 -7.92
CA LEU A 31 -14.97 18.74 -9.23
C LEU A 31 -13.76 19.46 -9.84
N ARG A 32 -12.72 18.70 -10.18
CA ARG A 32 -11.55 19.25 -10.86
C ARG A 32 -11.60 18.88 -12.34
N THR A 33 -11.20 19.83 -13.18
CA THR A 33 -11.06 19.64 -14.62
C THR A 33 -9.60 19.83 -14.96
N ALA A 34 -8.98 18.86 -15.60
CA ALA A 34 -7.71 19.10 -16.29
C ALA A 34 -7.96 19.09 -17.79
N THR A 35 -7.41 20.11 -18.46
CA THR A 35 -7.43 20.22 -19.91
C THR A 35 -5.99 20.08 -20.39
N ILE A 36 -5.73 19.06 -21.20
CA ILE A 36 -4.45 18.88 -21.85
C ILE A 36 -4.65 19.29 -23.32
N ASN A 37 -3.95 20.33 -23.75
CA ASN A 37 -3.91 20.74 -25.15
C ASN A 37 -2.81 19.94 -25.84
N ILE A 38 -3.20 19.01 -26.71
CA ILE A 38 -2.25 18.11 -27.40
C ILE A 38 -1.74 18.78 -28.68
N ASN A 39 -2.61 19.52 -29.39
CA ASN A 39 -2.30 20.48 -30.46
C ASN A 39 -3.49 21.45 -30.55
N GLY A 40 -3.29 22.69 -31.02
CA GLY A 40 -4.28 23.80 -30.93
C GLY A 40 -5.72 23.51 -31.39
N ALA A 41 -5.95 22.43 -32.14
CA ALA A 41 -7.27 21.97 -32.58
C ALA A 41 -7.92 20.89 -31.69
N VAL A 42 -7.17 20.13 -30.88
CA VAL A 42 -7.68 19.00 -30.08
C VAL A 42 -7.44 19.25 -28.60
N LYS A 43 -8.55 19.48 -27.87
CA LYS A 43 -8.57 19.60 -26.41
C LYS A 43 -9.09 18.31 -25.81
N CYS A 44 -8.26 17.60 -25.05
CA CYS A 44 -8.74 16.52 -24.19
C CYS A 44 -9.04 17.12 -22.81
N SER A 45 -10.31 17.10 -22.41
CA SER A 45 -10.76 17.57 -21.10
C SER A 45 -11.36 16.39 -20.33
N SER A 46 -10.86 16.16 -19.12
CA SER A 46 -11.41 15.15 -18.23
C SER A 46 -11.81 15.80 -16.91
N GLN A 47 -12.98 15.41 -16.42
CA GLN A 47 -13.53 15.82 -15.14
C GLN A 47 -13.52 14.61 -14.21
N TRP A 48 -12.90 14.75 -13.05
CA TRP A 48 -12.89 13.67 -12.06
C TRP A 48 -13.09 14.22 -10.65
N LEU A 49 -13.77 13.41 -9.84
CA LEU A 49 -13.74 13.55 -8.39
C LEU A 49 -12.48 12.86 -7.89
N GLN A 50 -11.78 13.49 -6.96
CA GLN A 50 -10.53 12.96 -6.43
C GLN A 50 -10.83 11.87 -5.38
N THR A 51 -11.44 10.78 -5.83
CA THR A 51 -11.54 9.55 -5.04
C THR A 51 -10.19 8.88 -5.12
N VAL A 52 -9.41 8.96 -4.04
CA VAL A 52 -8.06 8.38 -3.99
C VAL A 52 -8.19 6.85 -4.02
N ARG A 53 -8.07 6.27 -5.21
CA ARG A 53 -7.63 4.87 -5.34
C ARG A 53 -6.12 4.88 -5.14
N LEU A 54 -5.67 4.30 -4.04
CA LEU A 54 -4.25 4.21 -3.71
C LEU A 54 -3.58 3.27 -4.70
N LEU A 55 -2.79 3.84 -5.61
CA LEU A 55 -1.83 3.11 -6.43
C LEU A 55 -0.55 2.95 -5.63
N PHE A 56 0.01 1.74 -5.61
CA PHE A 56 1.17 1.30 -4.79
C PHE A 56 2.53 1.93 -5.17
N THR A 57 2.54 3.19 -5.63
CA THR A 57 3.75 3.87 -6.12
C THR A 57 4.24 4.97 -5.18
N SER A 58 3.71 5.09 -3.96
CA SER A 58 4.08 6.19 -3.05
C SER A 58 5.07 5.74 -1.97
N PHE A 59 6.14 6.52 -1.81
CA PHE A 59 7.33 6.23 -1.00
C PHE A 59 7.08 6.05 0.52
N ARG A 60 5.86 6.25 1.01
CA ARG A 60 5.48 6.20 2.42
C ARG A 60 4.06 5.65 2.56
N GLU A 61 3.86 4.45 2.09
CA GLU A 61 2.54 3.82 2.09
C GLU A 61 2.17 3.32 3.50
N PRO A 62 0.96 3.65 3.97
CA PRO A 62 0.47 3.24 5.28
C PRO A 62 0.22 1.72 5.35
N THR A 63 0.17 1.21 6.58
CA THR A 63 -0.33 -0.13 6.88
C THR A 63 -1.82 -0.07 7.21
N TYR A 64 -2.55 -1.12 6.85
CA TYR A 64 -4.00 -1.22 7.01
C TYR A 64 -4.36 -2.43 7.87
N ASP A 65 -5.46 -2.30 8.60
CA ASP A 65 -6.03 -3.42 9.35
C ASP A 65 -6.72 -4.42 8.40
N GLU A 66 -7.33 -3.93 7.31
CA GLU A 66 -7.98 -4.76 6.30
C GLU A 66 -7.68 -4.27 4.87
N ILE A 67 -7.47 -5.20 3.93
CA ILE A 67 -7.21 -4.93 2.51
C ILE A 67 -7.92 -5.95 1.62
N GLY A 68 -8.64 -5.44 0.61
CA GLY A 68 -9.04 -6.22 -0.56
C GLY A 68 -7.97 -6.10 -1.66
N TYR A 69 -7.30 -7.20 -1.98
CA TYR A 69 -6.25 -7.25 -2.99
C TYR A 69 -6.71 -8.03 -4.22
N ASP A 70 -6.81 -7.33 -5.35
CA ASP A 70 -7.13 -7.92 -6.65
C ASP A 70 -5.88 -8.55 -7.28
N TYR A 71 -5.76 -9.85 -7.12
CA TYR A 71 -4.61 -10.64 -7.50
C TYR A 71 -4.66 -11.05 -8.97
N ASN A 72 -3.55 -10.83 -9.67
CA ASN A 72 -3.38 -11.29 -11.04
C ASN A 72 -1.99 -11.93 -11.21
N LYS A 73 -1.96 -13.15 -11.76
CA LYS A 73 -0.71 -13.90 -11.98
C LYS A 73 0.31 -13.21 -12.90
N SER A 74 -0.13 -12.24 -13.71
CA SER A 74 0.73 -11.46 -14.60
C SER A 74 1.36 -10.24 -13.91
N GLN A 75 0.97 -9.93 -12.67
CA GLN A 75 1.61 -8.88 -11.88
C GLN A 75 3.06 -9.25 -11.58
N HIS A 76 3.90 -8.23 -11.38
CA HIS A 76 5.30 -8.44 -11.03
C HIS A 76 5.42 -8.85 -9.54
N ASN A 77 6.24 -9.86 -9.23
CA ASN A 77 6.43 -10.37 -7.86
C ASN A 77 6.65 -9.28 -6.81
N GLN A 78 7.44 -8.26 -7.12
CA GLN A 78 7.73 -7.16 -6.21
C GLN A 78 6.47 -6.33 -5.88
N LEU A 79 5.55 -6.15 -6.82
CA LEU A 79 4.30 -5.41 -6.59
C LEU A 79 3.31 -6.23 -5.76
N VAL A 80 3.27 -7.54 -5.98
CA VAL A 80 2.49 -8.46 -5.15
C VAL A 80 3.01 -8.45 -3.72
N TYR A 81 4.33 -8.56 -3.53
CA TYR A 81 4.95 -8.44 -2.21
C TYR A 81 4.60 -7.12 -1.52
N VAL A 82 4.76 -5.98 -2.22
CA VAL A 82 4.45 -4.66 -1.67
C VAL A 82 2.98 -4.57 -1.26
N GLY A 83 2.05 -4.98 -2.14
CA GLY A 83 0.62 -4.91 -1.86
C GLY A 83 0.20 -5.77 -0.67
N LEU A 84 0.70 -7.01 -0.60
CA LEU A 84 0.39 -7.92 0.51
C LEU A 84 1.06 -7.51 1.82
N SER A 85 2.23 -6.86 1.78
CA SER A 85 2.93 -6.36 2.98
C SER A 85 2.24 -5.19 3.69
N ARG A 86 1.16 -4.65 3.11
CA ARG A 86 0.43 -3.51 3.68
C ARG A 86 -0.56 -3.91 4.78
N VAL A 87 -0.98 -5.17 4.84
CA VAL A 87 -1.92 -5.65 5.86
C VAL A 87 -1.18 -6.07 7.12
N LYS A 88 -1.70 -5.73 8.30
CA LYS A 88 -1.05 -6.08 9.57
C LYS A 88 -1.26 -7.54 9.96
N THR A 89 -2.44 -8.09 9.68
CA THR A 89 -2.85 -9.45 10.07
C THR A 89 -3.33 -10.22 8.85
N LEU A 90 -3.19 -11.54 8.89
CA LEU A 90 -3.67 -12.40 7.81
C LEU A 90 -5.20 -12.39 7.71
N GLU A 91 -5.90 -12.24 8.84
CA GLU A 91 -7.37 -12.15 8.91
C GLU A 91 -7.93 -10.93 8.16
N GLY A 92 -7.17 -9.83 8.12
CA GLY A 92 -7.55 -8.64 7.36
C GLY A 92 -7.25 -8.72 5.86
N LEU A 93 -6.67 -9.82 5.38
CA LEU A 93 -6.30 -9.96 3.97
C LEU A 93 -7.38 -10.69 3.18
N TYR A 94 -8.01 -9.98 2.26
CA TYR A 94 -8.98 -10.52 1.32
C TYR A 94 -8.38 -10.54 -0.09
N LEU A 95 -8.11 -11.74 -0.62
CA LEU A 95 -7.60 -11.93 -1.97
C LEU A 95 -8.76 -12.19 -2.93
N THR A 96 -8.86 -11.39 -3.99
CA THR A 96 -9.83 -11.56 -5.07
C THR A 96 -9.13 -11.82 -6.40
N ASN A 97 -9.84 -12.40 -7.37
CA ASN A 97 -9.34 -12.73 -8.69
C ASN A 97 -10.50 -12.70 -9.69
N ASP A 98 -10.28 -12.17 -10.89
CA ASP A 98 -11.25 -12.13 -12.00
C ASP A 98 -11.74 -13.52 -12.44
N LYS A 99 -10.88 -14.53 -12.33
CA LYS A 99 -11.14 -15.93 -12.71
C LYS A 99 -11.72 -16.78 -11.59
N ASN A 100 -11.87 -16.19 -10.40
CA ASN A 100 -12.26 -16.91 -9.19
C ASN A 100 -11.39 -18.16 -8.93
N ASP A 101 -10.13 -18.11 -9.37
CA ASP A 101 -9.14 -19.14 -9.04
C ASP A 101 -8.46 -18.75 -7.71
N TYR A 102 -8.34 -19.73 -6.82
CA TYR A 102 -7.75 -19.54 -5.50
C TYR A 102 -6.27 -19.96 -5.48
N THR A 103 -5.58 -19.89 -6.63
CA THR A 103 -4.22 -20.38 -6.76
C THR A 103 -3.21 -19.23 -6.67
N PHE A 104 -2.40 -19.24 -5.62
CA PHE A 104 -1.32 -18.27 -5.47
C PHE A 104 -0.06 -18.72 -6.24
N HIS A 105 0.11 -18.20 -7.45
CA HIS A 105 1.22 -18.55 -8.35
C HIS A 105 2.57 -17.93 -7.97
N HIS A 106 2.58 -16.93 -7.09
CA HIS A 106 3.76 -16.17 -6.70
C HIS A 106 4.54 -16.77 -5.53
N ALA A 107 4.11 -17.93 -4.98
CA ALA A 107 4.79 -18.62 -3.88
C ALA A 107 6.14 -19.24 -4.28
N LYS A 108 6.34 -19.53 -5.57
CA LYS A 108 7.61 -20.11 -6.03
C LYS A 108 8.67 -19.02 -6.02
N GLY A 109 9.69 -19.17 -5.18
CA GLY A 109 10.85 -18.31 -5.16
C GLY A 109 11.37 -18.12 -6.58
N THR A 110 11.42 -16.88 -7.06
CA THR A 110 11.91 -16.59 -8.40
C THR A 110 13.43 -16.48 -8.36
N THR A 111 14.09 -17.15 -9.29
CA THR A 111 15.54 -17.05 -9.51
C THR A 111 15.89 -15.93 -10.48
N ALA A 112 14.94 -15.04 -10.77
CA ALA A 112 15.18 -13.87 -11.62
C ALA A 112 16.39 -13.07 -11.09
N PRO A 113 17.29 -12.57 -11.97
CA PRO A 113 18.56 -11.94 -11.56
C PRO A 113 18.38 -10.87 -10.48
N LYS A 114 17.40 -9.98 -10.63
CA LYS A 114 17.10 -8.91 -9.68
C LYS A 114 16.67 -9.41 -8.30
N THR A 115 15.89 -10.49 -8.22
CA THR A 115 15.48 -11.08 -6.94
C THR A 115 16.64 -11.81 -6.28
N LYS A 116 17.50 -12.45 -7.08
CA LYS A 116 18.73 -13.09 -6.58
C LYS A 116 19.67 -12.06 -5.97
N GLU A 117 19.93 -10.94 -6.64
CA GLU A 117 20.76 -9.84 -6.11
C GLU A 117 20.25 -9.33 -4.76
N ILE A 118 18.92 -9.13 -4.65
CA ILE A 118 18.29 -8.70 -3.39
C ILE A 118 18.50 -9.75 -2.28
N ASN A 119 18.28 -11.04 -2.59
CA ASN A 119 18.46 -12.12 -1.63
C ASN A 119 19.92 -12.26 -1.18
N ASP A 120 20.86 -12.15 -2.12
CA ASP A 120 22.30 -12.20 -1.84
C ASP A 120 22.71 -11.02 -0.93
N GLU A 121 22.12 -9.83 -1.15
CA GLU A 121 22.33 -8.67 -0.30
C GLU A 121 21.76 -8.86 1.11
N TYR A 122 20.56 -9.43 1.25
CA TYR A 122 20.01 -9.79 2.57
C TYR A 122 20.93 -10.76 3.32
N LEU A 123 21.45 -11.78 2.65
CA LEU A 123 22.41 -12.72 3.23
C LEU A 123 23.71 -12.03 3.64
N ARG A 124 24.19 -11.06 2.84
CA ARG A 124 25.38 -10.27 3.17
C ARG A 124 25.17 -9.44 4.43
N LEU A 125 24.02 -8.77 4.54
CA LEU A 125 23.67 -7.93 5.69
C LEU A 125 23.48 -8.75 6.97
N ASP A 126 22.86 -9.92 6.87
CA ASP A 126 22.67 -10.84 7.99
C ASP A 126 24.01 -11.36 8.55
N ARG A 127 24.99 -11.62 7.67
CA ARG A 127 26.33 -12.07 8.05
C ARG A 127 27.24 -10.97 8.61
N LEU A 128 26.95 -9.71 8.32
CA LEU A 128 27.75 -8.56 8.74
C LEU A 128 26.90 -7.57 9.55
N PRO A 129 26.35 -7.98 10.70
CA PRO A 129 25.58 -7.09 11.54
C PRO A 129 26.49 -5.97 12.06
N LEU A 130 26.08 -4.72 11.83
CA LEU A 130 26.76 -3.57 12.40
C LEU A 130 26.70 -3.65 13.93
N LYS A 131 27.87 -3.58 14.58
CA LYS A 131 27.93 -3.56 16.04
C LYS A 131 27.35 -2.24 16.54
N THR A 132 26.13 -2.30 17.07
CA THR A 132 25.51 -1.16 17.75
C THR A 132 26.04 -1.03 19.19
N LEU A 133 25.96 0.17 19.76
CA LEU A 133 26.29 0.40 21.17
C LEU A 133 25.46 -0.51 22.11
N VAL A 134 24.20 -0.76 21.77
CA VAL A 134 23.31 -1.67 22.52
C VAL A 134 23.81 -3.10 22.44
N SER A 135 24.20 -3.57 21.24
CA SER A 135 24.78 -4.91 21.06
C SER A 135 26.08 -5.10 21.84
N GLN A 136 26.88 -4.03 22.01
CA GLN A 136 28.09 -4.06 22.82
C GLN A 136 27.77 -4.10 24.31
N ALA A 137 26.83 -3.28 24.78
CA ALA A 137 26.39 -3.28 26.18
C ALA A 137 25.80 -4.64 26.61
N ILE A 138 24.96 -5.25 25.78
CA ILE A 138 24.38 -6.58 26.03
C ILE A 138 25.49 -7.64 26.16
N ARG A 139 26.49 -7.61 25.26
CA ARG A 139 27.62 -8.54 25.34
C ARG A 139 28.46 -8.34 26.60
N PHE A 140 28.67 -7.10 27.02
CA PHE A 140 29.42 -6.80 28.24
C PHE A 140 28.71 -7.35 29.49
N ILE A 141 27.40 -7.16 29.59
CA ILE A 141 26.57 -7.72 30.68
C ILE A 141 26.63 -9.25 30.68
N ALA A 142 26.46 -9.89 29.52
CA ALA A 142 26.51 -11.34 29.41
C ALA A 142 27.86 -11.94 29.85
N ILE A 143 28.99 -11.27 29.53
CA ILE A 143 30.33 -11.70 29.95
C ILE A 143 30.51 -11.54 31.47
N GLN A 144 29.89 -10.53 32.10
CA GLN A 144 29.91 -10.37 33.55
C GLN A 144 29.09 -11.44 34.27
N ASP A 145 27.94 -11.85 33.71
CA ASP A 145 27.11 -12.90 34.31
C ASP A 145 27.79 -14.29 34.24
N ASP A 146 28.49 -14.60 33.15
CA ASP A 146 29.22 -15.87 33.03
C ASP A 146 30.47 -15.94 33.93
N SER A 147 31.11 -14.80 34.24
CA SER A 147 32.27 -14.77 35.13
C SER A 147 31.91 -14.85 36.62
N GLY A 148 30.65 -14.58 36.99
CA GLY A 148 30.13 -14.67 38.36
C GLY A 148 29.78 -16.09 38.85
N ASN A 149 29.74 -17.09 37.96
CA ASN A 149 29.42 -18.48 38.31
C ASN A 149 30.64 -19.41 38.45
N SER A 150 31.86 -18.85 38.46
CA SER A 150 33.11 -19.61 38.62
C SER A 150 33.74 -19.43 40.02
N THR A 151 32.98 -19.77 41.06
CA THR A 151 33.55 -19.96 42.40
C THR A 151 33.01 -21.24 43.04
N CYS A 152 33.73 -22.33 42.81
CA CYS A 152 33.86 -23.44 43.75
C CYS A 152 35.27 -23.39 44.34
#